data_AF-A0A3P7KW58-F1
#
_entry.id   AF-A0A3P7KW58-F1
#
_cell.length_a   1.000
_cell.length_b   1.000
_cell.length_c   1.000
_cell.angle_alpha   90.00
_cell.angle_beta   90.00
_cell.angle_gamma   90.00
#
_symmetry.space_group_name_H-M   'P 1'
#
loop_
_entity.id
_entity.type
_entity.pdbx_description
1 polymer ?
#
loop_
_entity_poly.entity_id
_entity_poly.type
_entity_poly.pdbx_seq_one_letter_code
_entity_poly.pdbx_strand_id
1 'polypeptide(L)'
;MSGDLSFAGSLSANGQYLQTSVSANEEGELQESQPPEYLDPNFSVVALLNNEVLVNIPQDLSMVVDGSTLTFLLEPEVWPLFMRLAQLCSSVVCCRVSPHQKASVVKAVKSELGVQTLAIGDGANDVNMIQCADVGIGISGQEGMQAVMASDFAISRFRFLKRLLLVHGHWCYEKLARMTLYMFYKDALYILSLFWYQFFNGFSGSAHIDQLSQVLFMVAMTSVPPFVLGIFDNPLDASTLMANPELYRNGRDSMVALELSILTCDAVLQFSMLLHCLKMRLCLAEEQ
;
A
#
# COMPACT_ATOMS: atom_id res chain seq x y z
N MET A 1 -4.14 -11.40 -40.43
CA MET A 1 -4.77 -10.39 -39.55
C MET A 1 -4.00 -10.39 -38.25
N SER A 2 -2.89 -9.66 -38.26
CA SER A 2 -2.07 -9.35 -37.08
C SER A 2 -2.83 -8.36 -36.21
N GLY A 3 -3.12 -8.74 -34.98
CA GLY A 3 -3.70 -7.85 -33.98
C GLY A 3 -2.60 -7.35 -33.06
N ASP A 4 -2.25 -6.08 -33.20
CA ASP A 4 -1.38 -5.38 -32.27
C ASP A 4 -2.12 -5.20 -30.93
N LEU A 5 -1.63 -5.84 -29.86
CA LEU A 5 -2.06 -5.59 -28.49
C LEU A 5 -1.08 -4.62 -27.85
N SER A 6 -1.41 -3.33 -27.92
CA SER A 6 -0.72 -2.26 -27.20
C SER A 6 -1.15 -2.24 -25.73
N PHE A 7 -0.21 -2.40 -24.80
CA PHE A 7 -0.42 -2.10 -23.36
C PHE A 7 0.22 -0.76 -23.02
N ALA A 8 -0.53 0.08 -22.28
CA ALA A 8 -0.10 1.41 -21.85
C ALA A 8 0.93 1.32 -20.71
N GLY A 9 2.13 1.87 -20.93
CA GLY A 9 3.17 2.05 -19.92
C GLY A 9 2.98 3.31 -19.08
N SER A 10 3.69 3.36 -17.95
CA SER A 10 3.64 4.44 -16.95
C SER A 10 4.13 5.81 -17.49
N LEU A 11 3.50 6.88 -17.02
CA LEU A 11 3.89 8.27 -17.33
C LEU A 11 5.21 8.63 -16.63
N SER A 12 6.21 9.03 -17.40
CA SER A 12 7.34 9.82 -16.90
C SER A 12 7.00 11.31 -16.92
N ALA A 13 7.56 12.07 -15.97
CA ALA A 13 7.29 13.49 -15.72
C ALA A 13 7.58 14.46 -16.90
N ASN A 14 8.09 13.96 -18.03
CA ASN A 14 8.32 14.73 -19.27
C ASN A 14 7.50 14.24 -20.49
N GLY A 15 6.45 13.45 -20.30
CA GLY A 15 5.43 13.23 -21.34
C GLY A 15 5.89 12.49 -22.61
N GLN A 16 7.02 11.77 -22.57
CA GLN A 16 7.45 10.89 -23.67
C GLN A 16 7.26 9.42 -23.29
N TYR A 17 6.60 8.67 -24.17
CA TYR A 17 6.46 7.21 -24.07
C TYR A 17 7.83 6.55 -24.24
N LEU A 18 8.33 5.87 -23.21
CA LEU A 18 9.51 5.01 -23.31
C LEU A 18 9.06 3.65 -23.85
N GLN A 19 9.29 3.44 -25.14
CA GLN A 19 9.07 2.17 -25.83
C GLN A 19 10.26 1.24 -25.54
N THR A 20 10.13 0.28 -24.62
CA THR A 20 11.04 -0.86 -24.56
C THR A 20 10.58 -1.91 -25.56
N SER A 21 11.00 -1.78 -26.81
CA SER A 21 10.78 -2.79 -27.83
C SER A 21 11.75 -3.96 -27.61
N VAL A 22 11.24 -5.13 -27.26
CA VAL A 22 11.96 -6.40 -27.44
C VAL A 22 11.63 -6.90 -28.85
N SER A 23 12.58 -6.80 -29.77
CA SER A 23 12.44 -7.38 -31.12
C SER A 23 13.06 -8.78 -31.12
N ALA A 24 12.26 -9.79 -31.44
CA ALA A 24 12.75 -11.15 -31.68
C ALA A 24 13.04 -11.31 -33.17
N ASN A 25 14.25 -11.77 -33.52
CA ASN A 25 14.55 -12.22 -34.88
C ASN A 25 14.09 -13.69 -35.04
N GLU A 26 13.69 -14.05 -36.26
CA GLU A 26 13.01 -15.32 -36.60
C GLU A 26 13.87 -16.61 -36.45
N GLU A 27 15.08 -16.56 -35.90
CA GLU A 27 16.01 -17.70 -35.89
C GLU A 27 16.54 -18.16 -34.52
N GLY A 28 15.94 -17.76 -33.40
CA GLY A 28 16.04 -18.52 -32.14
C GLY A 28 17.44 -18.71 -31.51
N GLU A 29 18.41 -17.84 -31.79
CA GLU A 29 19.71 -17.82 -31.10
C GLU A 29 19.72 -16.79 -29.94
N LEU A 30 20.17 -17.24 -28.75
CA LEU A 30 20.36 -16.42 -27.56
C LEU A 30 21.61 -15.53 -27.75
N GLN A 31 21.43 -14.22 -27.93
CA GLN A 31 22.53 -13.26 -27.83
C GLN A 31 22.97 -13.11 -26.37
N GLU A 32 24.22 -13.45 -26.07
CA GLU A 32 24.89 -13.12 -24.82
C GLU A 32 24.89 -11.60 -24.61
N SER A 33 24.20 -11.14 -23.57
CA SER A 33 24.24 -9.75 -23.12
C SER A 33 25.66 -9.40 -22.68
N GLN A 34 26.22 -8.31 -23.22
CA GLN A 34 27.51 -7.76 -22.82
C GLN A 34 27.62 -7.60 -21.28
N PRO A 35 28.82 -7.81 -20.69
CA PRO A 35 29.01 -7.60 -19.26
C PRO A 35 28.71 -6.14 -18.89
N PRO A 36 28.16 -5.86 -17.69
CA PRO A 36 27.82 -4.51 -17.28
C PRO A 36 29.08 -3.64 -17.25
N GLU A 37 28.92 -2.42 -17.74
CA GLU A 37 29.94 -1.38 -17.79
C GLU A 37 30.59 -1.20 -16.41
N TYR A 38 31.92 -1.31 -16.37
CA TYR A 38 32.70 -1.33 -15.13
C TYR A 38 32.50 0.00 -14.38
N LEU A 39 32.14 -0.07 -13.10
CA LEU A 39 31.96 1.10 -12.23
C LEU A 39 33.19 2.01 -12.34
N ASP A 40 32.99 3.30 -12.66
CA ASP A 40 34.08 4.26 -12.77
C ASP A 40 34.96 4.20 -11.50
N PRO A 41 36.29 4.07 -11.61
CA PRO A 41 37.19 4.03 -10.46
C PRO A 41 37.17 5.33 -9.63
N ASN A 42 36.53 6.39 -10.15
CA ASN A 42 36.30 7.66 -9.46
C ASN A 42 34.88 7.78 -8.86
N PHE A 43 34.13 6.67 -8.77
CA PHE A 43 32.82 6.63 -8.12
C PHE A 43 32.95 6.95 -6.63
N SER A 44 32.73 8.22 -6.29
CA SER A 44 32.70 8.68 -4.91
C SER A 44 31.27 8.67 -4.38
N VAL A 45 31.00 7.72 -3.51
CA VAL A 45 29.74 7.63 -2.73
C VAL A 45 29.48 8.92 -1.95
N VAL A 46 30.54 9.60 -1.51
CA VAL A 46 30.48 10.88 -0.79
C VAL A 46 30.02 12.01 -1.72
N ALA A 47 30.48 12.03 -2.97
CA ALA A 47 30.07 13.04 -3.95
C ALA A 47 28.61 12.87 -4.40
N LEU A 48 28.11 11.62 -4.45
CA LEU A 48 26.69 11.31 -4.65
C LEU A 48 25.82 11.81 -3.51
N LEU A 49 26.24 11.59 -2.26
CA LEU A 49 25.50 12.06 -1.08
C LEU A 49 25.46 13.59 -0.97
N ASN A 50 26.47 14.27 -1.51
CA ASN A 50 26.56 15.72 -1.53
C ASN A 50 25.90 16.36 -2.77
N ASN A 51 25.28 15.57 -3.66
CA ASN A 51 24.69 16.05 -4.92
C ASN A 51 25.68 16.77 -5.86
N GLU A 52 26.99 16.54 -5.69
CA GLU A 52 28.04 17.26 -6.41
C GLU A 52 28.31 16.69 -7.81
N VAL A 53 27.86 15.46 -8.07
CA VAL A 53 28.07 14.78 -9.35
C VAL A 53 26.75 14.19 -9.85
N LEU A 54 26.36 14.58 -11.07
CA LEU A 54 25.33 13.89 -11.87
C LEU A 54 25.93 12.55 -12.36
N VAL A 55 26.22 11.63 -11.44
CA VAL A 55 26.60 10.28 -11.82
C VAL A 55 25.33 9.60 -12.31
N ASN A 56 25.40 9.00 -13.50
CA ASN A 56 24.38 8.09 -13.97
C ASN A 56 24.48 6.85 -13.07
N ILE A 57 23.67 6.81 -12.00
CA ILE A 57 23.72 5.73 -11.01
C ILE A 57 23.39 4.43 -11.75
N PRO A 58 24.27 3.42 -11.75
CA PRO A 58 23.96 2.14 -12.38
C PRO A 58 22.69 1.57 -11.75
N GLN A 59 21.77 1.06 -12.58
CA GLN A 59 20.43 0.61 -12.14
C GLN A 59 20.45 -0.56 -11.13
N ASP A 60 21.63 -1.15 -10.87
CA ASP A 60 21.80 -2.35 -10.04
C ASP A 60 22.84 -2.17 -8.91
N LEU A 61 22.85 -1.03 -8.21
CA LEU A 61 23.71 -0.88 -7.03
C LEU A 61 23.27 -1.82 -5.90
N SER A 62 24.21 -2.55 -5.31
CA SER A 62 23.96 -3.42 -4.15
C SER A 62 24.95 -3.16 -3.03
N MET A 63 24.47 -3.16 -1.79
CA MET A 63 25.28 -2.90 -0.60
C MET A 63 25.40 -4.15 0.26
N VAL A 64 26.61 -4.44 0.75
CA VAL A 64 26.87 -5.53 1.69
C VAL A 64 27.45 -4.97 2.97
N VAL A 65 26.86 -5.32 4.12
CA VAL A 65 27.24 -4.81 5.45
C VAL A 65 27.48 -5.98 6.39
N ASP A 66 28.62 -5.99 7.08
CA ASP A 66 28.90 -6.97 8.14
C ASP A 66 28.26 -6.56 9.48
N GLY A 67 27.94 -7.53 10.34
CA GLY A 67 27.32 -7.28 11.65
C GLY A 67 28.16 -6.38 12.56
N SER A 68 29.50 -6.45 12.46
CA SER A 68 30.39 -5.54 13.19
C SER A 68 30.19 -4.08 12.73
N THR A 69 30.22 -3.83 11.43
CA THR A 69 29.98 -2.53 10.80
C THR A 69 28.57 -2.01 11.07
N LEU A 70 27.56 -2.89 11.01
CA LEU A 70 26.16 -2.55 11.24
C LEU A 70 25.93 -1.93 12.63
N THR A 71 26.72 -2.31 13.63
CA THR A 71 26.62 -1.75 14.98
C THR A 71 26.90 -0.25 14.99
N PHE A 72 27.92 0.19 14.25
CA PHE A 72 28.25 1.61 14.10
C PHE A 72 27.24 2.33 13.22
N LEU A 73 26.73 1.67 12.18
CA LEU A 73 25.74 2.26 11.28
C LEU A 73 24.39 2.49 11.96
N LEU A 74 24.05 1.69 12.99
CA LEU A 74 22.83 1.85 13.79
C LEU A 74 22.90 3.01 14.80
N GLU A 75 24.03 3.70 14.92
CA GLU A 75 24.12 4.89 15.76
C GLU A 75 23.27 6.03 15.17
N PRO A 76 22.51 6.78 15.99
CA PRO A 76 21.58 7.81 15.50
C PRO A 76 22.23 8.90 14.63
N GLU A 77 23.53 9.15 14.81
CA GLU A 77 24.28 10.15 14.07
C GLU A 77 24.61 9.68 12.64
N VAL A 78 24.83 8.38 12.44
CA VAL A 78 25.30 7.78 11.18
C VAL A 78 24.14 7.19 10.38
N TRP A 79 23.12 6.70 11.07
CA TRP A 79 22.01 5.99 10.47
C TRP A 79 21.26 6.77 9.35
N PRO A 80 21.01 8.10 9.46
CA PRO A 80 20.39 8.86 8.37
C PRO A 80 21.22 8.84 7.07
N LEU A 81 22.56 8.83 7.19
CA LEU A 81 23.46 8.74 6.04
C LEU A 81 23.39 7.33 5.42
N PHE A 82 23.41 6.30 6.26
CA PHE A 82 23.25 4.92 5.84
C PHE A 82 21.92 4.69 5.11
N MET A 83 20.81 5.26 5.60
CA MET A 83 19.50 5.19 4.96
C MET A 83 19.48 5.84 3.58
N ARG A 84 20.10 7.02 3.42
CA ARG A 84 20.22 7.65 2.09
C ARG A 84 20.96 6.76 1.11
N LEU A 85 22.06 6.14 1.53
CA LEU A 85 22.79 5.20 0.69
C LEU A 85 21.99 3.94 0.37
N ALA A 86 21.30 3.38 1.37
CA ALA A 86 20.46 2.20 1.21
C ALA A 86 19.31 2.44 0.22
N GLN A 87 18.72 3.64 0.19
CA GLN A 87 17.67 4.01 -0.77
C GLN A 87 18.16 4.13 -2.21
N LEU A 88 19.45 4.40 -2.43
CA LEU A 88 20.06 4.39 -3.76
C LEU A 88 20.38 2.97 -4.24
N CYS A 89 20.39 1.98 -3.34
CA CYS A 89 20.70 0.60 -3.66
C CYS A 89 19.44 -0.18 -4.03
N SER A 90 19.50 -0.97 -5.10
CA SER A 90 18.47 -1.93 -5.47
C SER A 90 18.39 -3.11 -4.49
N SER A 91 19.50 -3.44 -3.81
CA SER A 91 19.49 -4.44 -2.72
C SER A 91 20.51 -4.13 -1.60
N VAL A 92 20.19 -4.56 -0.38
CA VAL A 92 21.07 -4.45 0.79
C VAL A 92 21.14 -5.81 1.49
N VAL A 93 22.36 -6.32 1.70
CA VAL A 93 22.62 -7.62 2.32
C VAL A 93 23.40 -7.41 3.61
N CYS A 94 22.79 -7.75 4.75
CA CYS A 94 23.45 -7.72 6.04
C CYS A 94 23.95 -9.14 6.41
N CYS A 95 25.25 -9.27 6.65
CA CYS A 95 25.94 -10.53 6.90
C CYS A 95 26.28 -10.67 8.39
N ARG A 96 26.31 -11.92 8.90
CA ARG A 96 26.74 -12.23 10.29
C ARG A 96 26.06 -11.38 11.36
N VAL A 97 24.78 -11.12 11.16
CA VAL A 97 23.97 -10.26 12.02
C VAL A 97 23.39 -11.06 13.18
N SER A 98 23.49 -10.52 14.39
CA SER A 98 22.85 -11.11 15.58
C SER A 98 21.32 -10.94 15.55
N PRO A 99 20.55 -11.80 16.23
CA PRO A 99 19.09 -11.67 16.32
C PRO A 99 18.61 -10.28 16.77
N HIS A 100 19.34 -9.66 17.70
CA HIS A 100 19.01 -8.32 18.18
C HIS A 100 19.23 -7.25 17.10
N GLN A 101 20.33 -7.31 16.37
CA GLN A 101 20.62 -6.37 15.28
C GLN A 101 19.60 -6.46 14.14
N LYS A 102 19.13 -7.67 13.80
CA LYS A 102 18.05 -7.84 12.80
C LYS A 102 16.80 -7.03 13.18
N ALA A 103 16.38 -7.14 14.45
CA ALA A 103 15.24 -6.39 14.97
C ALA A 103 15.49 -4.88 15.01
N SER A 104 16.69 -4.45 15.40
CA SER A 104 17.08 -3.04 15.43
C SER A 104 17.03 -2.40 14.04
N VAL A 105 17.47 -3.10 12.99
CA VAL A 105 17.37 -2.62 11.62
C VAL A 105 15.91 -2.40 11.21
N VAL A 106 15.04 -3.39 11.43
CA VAL A 106 13.61 -3.27 11.09
C VAL A 106 12.97 -2.11 11.84
N LYS A 107 13.25 -1.99 13.14
CA LYS A 107 12.73 -0.90 13.98
C LYS A 107 13.17 0.48 13.49
N ALA A 108 14.45 0.64 13.15
CA ALA A 108 15.01 1.90 12.69
C ALA A 108 14.46 2.30 11.31
N VAL A 109 14.35 1.35 10.37
CA VAL A 109 13.73 1.57 9.05
C VAL A 109 12.27 2.02 9.21
N LYS A 110 11.51 1.34 10.07
CA LYS A 110 10.11 1.66 10.35
C LYS A 110 9.95 3.05 10.96
N SER A 111 10.73 3.39 11.98
CA SER A 111 10.60 4.66 12.70
C SER A 111 11.00 5.88 11.87
N GLU A 112 11.98 5.74 10.99
CA GLU A 112 12.53 6.89 10.25
C GLU A 112 11.92 7.10 8.88
N LEU A 113 11.61 6.02 8.15
CA LEU A 113 11.03 6.14 6.81
C LEU A 113 9.51 6.20 6.82
N GLY A 114 8.86 5.83 7.94
CA GLY A 114 7.40 5.80 8.04
C GLY A 114 6.75 4.81 7.05
N VAL A 115 7.50 3.82 6.60
CA VAL A 115 7.04 2.80 5.63
C VAL A 115 6.50 1.57 6.35
N GLN A 116 5.62 0.83 5.67
CA GLN A 116 5.20 -0.49 6.13
C GLN A 116 6.30 -1.51 5.94
N THR A 117 6.63 -2.24 7.00
CA THR A 117 7.69 -3.24 7.04
C THR A 117 7.12 -4.64 7.12
N LEU A 118 7.72 -5.56 6.36
CA LEU A 118 7.39 -6.98 6.40
C LEU A 118 8.65 -7.78 6.69
N ALA A 119 8.59 -8.65 7.69
CA ALA A 119 9.68 -9.53 8.08
C ALA A 119 9.30 -10.99 7.90
N ILE A 120 10.25 -11.79 7.44
CA ILE A 120 10.08 -13.21 7.18
C ILE A 120 11.19 -13.97 7.88
N GLY A 121 10.85 -15.07 8.54
CA GLY A 121 11.83 -15.95 9.15
C GLY A 121 11.30 -17.36 9.38
N ASP A 122 12.20 -18.29 9.59
CA ASP A 122 11.92 -19.72 9.80
C ASP A 122 12.39 -20.21 11.19
N GLY A 123 13.36 -19.52 11.80
CA GLY A 123 13.98 -19.93 13.05
C GLY A 123 13.76 -19.00 14.25
N ALA A 124 14.25 -19.47 15.41
CA ALA A 124 14.26 -18.72 16.68
C ALA A 124 14.94 -17.34 16.57
N ASN A 125 15.96 -17.25 15.71
CA ASN A 125 16.77 -16.05 15.52
C ASN A 125 16.01 -14.90 14.87
N ASP A 126 14.89 -15.20 14.23
CA ASP A 126 14.10 -14.21 13.48
C ASP A 126 12.86 -13.76 14.26
N VAL A 127 12.55 -14.37 15.40
CA VAL A 127 11.37 -14.05 16.23
C VAL A 127 11.31 -12.56 16.56
N ASN A 128 12.41 -11.99 17.06
CA ASN A 128 12.45 -10.56 17.42
C ASN A 128 12.30 -9.65 16.18
N MET A 129 12.84 -10.07 15.04
CA MET A 129 12.74 -9.33 13.77
C MET A 129 11.29 -9.35 13.26
N ILE A 130 10.64 -10.52 13.29
CA ILE A 130 9.24 -10.74 12.91
C ILE A 130 8.31 -9.88 13.78
N GLN A 131 8.52 -9.87 15.10
CA GLN A 131 7.68 -9.11 16.04
C GLN A 131 7.88 -7.59 15.97
N CYS A 132 9.03 -7.11 15.45
CA CYS A 132 9.28 -5.69 15.28
C CYS A 132 8.66 -5.11 13.99
N ALA A 133 8.44 -5.94 12.98
CA ALA A 133 7.84 -5.52 11.71
C ALA A 133 6.33 -5.21 11.87
N ASP A 134 5.74 -4.55 10.86
CA ASP A 134 4.28 -4.34 10.81
C ASP A 134 3.54 -5.62 10.45
N VAL A 135 4.16 -6.45 9.61
CA VAL A 135 3.64 -7.78 9.24
C VAL A 135 4.74 -8.81 9.39
N GLY A 136 4.50 -9.79 10.25
CA GLY A 136 5.38 -10.92 10.49
C GLY A 136 4.94 -12.17 9.74
N ILE A 137 5.86 -12.81 9.01
CA ILE A 137 5.59 -14.07 8.30
C ILE A 137 6.56 -15.17 8.76
N GLY A 138 6.00 -16.24 9.31
CA GLY A 138 6.73 -17.43 9.71
C GLY A 138 6.73 -18.48 8.61
N ILE A 139 7.91 -19.01 8.27
CA ILE A 139 8.02 -20.17 7.38
C ILE A 139 8.03 -21.43 8.23
N SER A 140 7.08 -22.33 7.97
CA SER A 140 7.04 -23.64 8.64
C SER A 140 8.15 -24.54 8.08
N GLY A 141 9.20 -24.70 8.88
CA GLY A 141 10.37 -25.53 8.58
C GLY A 141 10.58 -26.67 9.58
N GLN A 142 11.64 -27.45 9.36
CA GLN A 142 12.07 -28.52 10.28
C GLN A 142 12.84 -27.97 11.49
N GLU A 143 13.30 -26.71 11.43
CA GLU A 143 14.13 -26.07 12.47
C GLU A 143 13.34 -25.62 13.71
N GLY A 144 12.00 -25.72 13.67
CA GLY A 144 11.13 -25.43 14.80
C GLY A 144 9.90 -24.61 14.41
N MET A 145 8.95 -24.51 15.34
CA MET A 145 7.71 -23.73 15.14
C MET A 145 7.78 -22.31 15.74
N GLN A 146 8.94 -21.90 16.26
CA GLN A 146 9.04 -20.64 17.02
C GLN A 146 8.75 -19.40 16.16
N ALA A 147 9.32 -19.32 14.95
CA ALA A 147 9.02 -18.22 14.02
C ALA A 147 7.54 -18.19 13.63
N VAL A 148 6.95 -19.36 13.37
CA VAL A 148 5.52 -19.51 13.02
C VAL A 148 4.61 -19.07 14.16
N MET A 149 4.92 -19.47 15.40
CA MET A 149 4.14 -19.10 16.58
C MET A 149 4.22 -17.60 16.91
N ALA A 150 5.31 -16.95 16.50
CA ALA A 150 5.52 -15.52 16.71
C ALA A 150 5.10 -14.63 15.54
N SER A 151 4.61 -15.21 14.43
CA SER A 151 4.24 -14.50 13.21
C SER A 151 2.73 -14.30 13.05
N ASP A 152 2.32 -13.27 12.32
CA ASP A 152 0.92 -13.03 11.96
C ASP A 152 0.41 -14.04 10.92
N PHE A 153 1.27 -14.40 9.97
CA PHE A 153 0.96 -15.38 8.91
C PHE A 153 1.98 -16.50 8.87
N ALA A 154 1.49 -17.73 8.73
CA ALA A 154 2.31 -18.92 8.56
C ALA A 154 2.25 -19.42 7.10
N ILE A 155 3.39 -19.55 6.44
CA ILE A 155 3.49 -20.17 5.10
C ILE A 155 4.43 -21.37 5.15
N SER A 156 4.20 -22.38 4.33
CA SER A 156 5.07 -23.56 4.31
C SER A 156 6.36 -23.37 3.51
N ARG A 157 6.34 -22.51 2.49
CA ARG A 157 7.47 -22.26 1.58
C ARG A 157 7.46 -20.82 1.12
N PHE A 158 8.65 -20.26 0.90
CA PHE A 158 8.82 -18.87 0.44
C PHE A 158 8.06 -18.56 -0.86
N ARG A 159 7.91 -19.52 -1.78
CA ARG A 159 7.15 -19.32 -3.05
C ARG A 159 5.69 -18.88 -2.86
N PHE A 160 5.09 -19.16 -1.71
CA PHE A 160 3.71 -18.74 -1.42
C PHE A 160 3.59 -17.28 -1.01
N LEU A 161 4.70 -16.64 -0.62
CA LEU A 161 4.75 -15.22 -0.29
C LEU A 161 4.25 -14.36 -1.44
N LYS A 162 4.66 -14.67 -2.68
CA LYS A 162 4.24 -13.92 -3.87
C LYS A 162 2.71 -13.86 -3.98
N ARG A 163 2.03 -14.99 -3.79
CA ARG A 163 0.56 -15.07 -3.85
C ARG A 163 -0.11 -14.45 -2.63
N LEU A 164 0.51 -14.58 -1.45
CA LEU A 164 0.00 -13.94 -0.23
C LEU A 164 -0.05 -12.42 -0.39
N LEU A 165 1.04 -11.81 -0.85
CA LEU A 165 1.12 -10.36 -1.02
C LEU A 165 0.30 -9.87 -2.22
N LEU A 166 0.61 -10.36 -3.42
CA LEU A 166 0.04 -9.80 -4.65
C LEU A 166 -1.46 -10.05 -4.79
N VAL A 167 -1.96 -11.19 -4.32
CA VAL A 167 -3.37 -11.54 -4.45
C VAL A 167 -4.14 -11.17 -3.17
N HIS A 168 -3.77 -11.77 -2.04
CA HIS A 168 -4.55 -11.59 -0.81
C HIS A 168 -4.32 -10.22 -0.18
N GLY A 169 -3.09 -9.70 -0.21
CA GLY A 169 -2.77 -8.35 0.25
C GLY A 169 -3.54 -7.29 -0.57
N HIS A 170 -3.52 -7.40 -1.90
CA HIS A 170 -4.26 -6.47 -2.77
C HIS A 170 -5.77 -6.52 -2.53
N TRP A 171 -6.38 -7.71 -2.50
CA TRP A 171 -7.82 -7.85 -2.23
C TRP A 171 -8.21 -7.33 -0.84
N CYS A 172 -7.42 -7.64 0.20
CA CYS A 172 -7.69 -7.17 1.55
C CYS A 172 -7.64 -5.65 1.61
N TYR A 173 -6.62 -5.05 1.00
CA TYR A 173 -6.46 -3.60 0.93
C TYR A 173 -7.64 -2.91 0.23
N GLU A 174 -7.98 -3.34 -0.99
CA GLU A 174 -9.09 -2.74 -1.77
C GLU A 174 -10.43 -2.87 -1.03
N LYS A 175 -10.73 -4.04 -0.47
CA LYS A 175 -11.97 -4.27 0.30
C LYS A 175 -12.04 -3.38 1.52
N LEU A 176 -10.96 -3.30 2.30
CA LEU A 176 -10.93 -2.49 3.51
C LEU A 176 -11.00 -0.99 3.19
N ALA A 177 -10.33 -0.53 2.14
CA ALA A 177 -10.37 0.85 1.68
C ALA A 177 -11.79 1.26 1.27
N ARG A 178 -12.43 0.49 0.37
CA ARG A 178 -13.80 0.75 -0.09
C ARG A 178 -14.82 0.67 1.03
N MET A 179 -14.69 -0.32 1.92
CA MET A 179 -15.55 -0.45 3.09
C MET A 179 -15.44 0.77 3.99
N THR A 180 -14.22 1.22 4.28
CA THR A 180 -13.96 2.38 5.14
C THR A 180 -14.50 3.67 4.52
N LEU A 181 -14.26 3.89 3.22
CA LEU A 181 -14.80 5.04 2.48
C LEU A 181 -16.33 5.07 2.53
N TYR A 182 -16.98 3.92 2.32
CA TYR A 182 -18.43 3.81 2.41
C TYR A 182 -18.96 4.12 3.81
N MET A 183 -18.29 3.63 4.87
CA MET A 183 -18.68 3.90 6.26
C MET A 183 -18.67 5.40 6.56
N PHE A 184 -17.60 6.10 6.17
CA PHE A 184 -17.53 7.55 6.35
C PHE A 184 -18.59 8.29 5.52
N TYR A 185 -18.80 7.88 4.27
CA TYR A 185 -19.82 8.48 3.41
C TYR A 185 -21.23 8.35 3.98
N LYS A 186 -21.63 7.15 4.41
CA LYS A 186 -22.98 6.96 4.99
C LYS A 186 -23.18 7.74 6.28
N ASP A 187 -22.16 7.79 7.13
CA ASP A 187 -22.25 8.44 8.44
C ASP A 187 -22.29 9.95 8.27
N ALA A 188 -21.52 10.48 7.32
CA ALA A 188 -21.59 11.88 6.91
C ALA A 188 -22.98 12.24 6.36
N LEU A 189 -23.54 11.46 5.43
CA LEU A 189 -24.89 11.70 4.91
C LEU A 189 -25.94 11.72 6.02
N TYR A 190 -25.86 10.77 6.95
CA TYR A 190 -26.80 10.69 8.08
C TYR A 190 -26.70 11.91 9.01
N ILE A 191 -25.48 12.29 9.41
CA ILE A 191 -25.26 13.43 10.30
C ILE A 191 -25.66 14.74 9.60
N LEU A 192 -25.29 14.90 8.33
CA LEU A 192 -25.69 16.05 7.52
C LEU A 192 -27.21 16.13 7.42
N SER A 193 -27.91 15.01 7.27
CA SER A 193 -29.37 14.97 7.27
C SER A 193 -29.99 15.54 8.54
N LEU A 194 -29.48 15.13 9.71
CA LEU A 194 -29.93 15.66 10.99
C LEU A 194 -29.59 17.14 11.11
N PHE A 195 -28.36 17.53 10.76
CA PHE A 195 -27.91 18.92 10.80
C PHE A 195 -28.81 19.85 9.97
N TRP A 196 -29.13 19.46 8.73
CA TRP A 196 -30.01 20.25 7.87
C TRP A 196 -31.44 20.33 8.40
N TYR A 197 -31.95 19.24 8.99
CA TYR A 197 -33.27 19.24 9.64
C TYR A 197 -33.36 20.27 10.79
N GLN A 198 -32.27 20.55 11.49
CA GLN A 198 -32.26 21.53 12.59
C GLN A 198 -32.62 22.94 12.14
N PHE A 199 -32.31 23.32 10.89
CA PHE A 199 -32.70 24.64 10.37
C PHE A 199 -34.21 24.80 10.25
N PHE A 200 -34.95 23.71 10.00
CA PHE A 200 -36.41 23.76 9.90
C PHE A 200 -37.10 23.75 11.26
N ASN A 201 -36.47 23.19 12.30
CA ASN A 201 -37.04 23.12 13.66
C ASN A 201 -36.46 24.17 14.63
N GLY A 202 -35.78 25.19 14.11
CA GLY A 202 -35.19 26.25 14.93
C GLY A 202 -34.15 25.75 15.95
N PHE A 203 -33.40 24.69 15.61
CA PHE A 203 -32.37 24.08 16.46
C PHE A 203 -32.88 23.48 17.79
N SER A 204 -34.14 23.02 17.82
CA SER A 204 -34.75 22.38 19.00
C SER A 204 -34.08 21.08 19.48
N GLY A 205 -33.22 20.47 18.65
CA GLY A 205 -32.58 19.18 18.97
C GLY A 205 -33.40 17.95 18.59
N SER A 206 -34.58 18.10 17.99
CA SER A 206 -35.41 16.96 17.57
C SER A 206 -34.84 16.27 16.32
N ALA A 207 -34.90 14.94 16.28
CA ALA A 207 -34.61 14.17 15.07
C ALA A 207 -35.91 13.94 14.28
N HIS A 208 -35.81 13.88 12.94
CA HIS A 208 -36.95 13.55 12.07
C HIS A 208 -37.20 12.04 11.97
N ILE A 209 -36.22 11.22 12.36
CA ILE A 209 -36.29 9.75 12.36
C ILE A 209 -36.49 9.27 13.79
N ASP A 210 -37.40 8.31 13.96
CA ASP A 210 -37.62 7.64 15.25
C ASP A 210 -36.38 6.89 15.74
N GLN A 211 -36.18 6.84 17.07
CA GLN A 211 -34.97 6.29 17.68
C GLN A 211 -34.73 4.82 17.33
N LEU A 212 -35.78 3.99 17.25
CA LEU A 212 -35.65 2.58 16.87
C LEU A 212 -35.21 2.46 15.40
N SER A 213 -35.81 3.27 14.53
CA SER A 213 -35.49 3.30 13.11
C SER A 213 -34.06 3.76 12.86
N GLN A 214 -33.58 4.75 13.63
CA GLN A 214 -32.20 5.20 13.62
C GLN A 214 -31.21 4.07 13.98
N VAL A 215 -31.48 3.33 15.06
CA VAL A 215 -30.61 2.22 15.49
C VAL A 215 -30.59 1.11 14.44
N LEU A 216 -31.76 0.74 13.90
CA LEU A 216 -31.87 -0.27 12.86
C LEU A 216 -31.11 0.13 11.58
N PHE A 217 -31.23 1.39 11.16
CA PHE A 217 -30.50 1.91 10.00
C PHE A 217 -28.99 1.84 10.22
N MET A 218 -28.50 2.26 11.39
CA MET A 218 -27.07 2.21 11.72
C MET A 218 -26.54 0.79 11.74
N VAL A 219 -27.25 -0.15 12.37
CA VAL A 219 -26.84 -1.55 12.45
C VAL A 219 -26.86 -2.21 11.08
N ALA A 220 -27.92 -2.04 10.30
CA ALA A 220 -28.03 -2.60 8.96
C ALA A 220 -26.95 -2.04 8.04
N MET A 221 -26.79 -0.71 8.01
CA MET A 221 -25.84 -0.06 7.10
C MET A 221 -24.38 -0.22 7.53
N THR A 222 -24.09 -0.59 8.78
CA THR A 222 -22.72 -0.88 9.24
C THR A 222 -22.35 -2.36 9.04
N SER A 223 -23.33 -3.27 9.02
CA SER A 223 -23.08 -4.71 8.84
C SER A 223 -23.12 -5.17 7.38
N VAL A 224 -23.96 -4.54 6.55
CA VAL A 224 -24.14 -4.91 5.14
C VAL A 224 -22.89 -4.64 4.28
N PRO A 225 -22.18 -3.51 4.38
CA PRO A 225 -21.00 -3.24 3.54
C PRO A 225 -19.84 -4.23 3.71
N PRO A 226 -19.38 -4.59 4.94
CA PRO A 226 -18.39 -5.65 5.10
C PRO A 226 -18.86 -6.97 4.49
N PHE A 227 -20.16 -7.28 4.59
CA PHE A 227 -20.73 -8.49 4.04
C PHE A 227 -20.72 -8.50 2.50
N VAL A 228 -21.20 -7.43 1.87
CA VAL A 228 -21.29 -7.31 0.40
C VAL A 228 -19.90 -7.22 -0.23
N LEU A 229 -19.04 -6.34 0.28
CA LEU A 229 -17.69 -6.16 -0.24
C LEU A 229 -16.80 -7.38 0.04
N GLY A 230 -17.00 -8.04 1.19
CA GLY A 230 -16.26 -9.24 1.56
C GLY A 230 -16.51 -10.42 0.62
N ILE A 231 -17.78 -10.63 0.24
CA ILE A 231 -18.21 -11.80 -0.55
C ILE A 231 -18.07 -11.56 -2.05
N PHE A 232 -18.45 -10.38 -2.55
CA PHE A 232 -18.68 -10.17 -3.98
C PHE A 232 -17.64 -9.31 -4.69
N ASP A 233 -16.89 -8.47 -3.97
CA ASP A 233 -16.02 -7.49 -4.61
C ASP A 233 -14.57 -7.99 -4.73
N ASN A 234 -14.28 -8.67 -5.84
CA ASN A 234 -12.90 -8.92 -6.28
C ASN A 234 -12.74 -8.23 -7.65
N PRO A 235 -12.24 -6.98 -7.70
CA PRO A 235 -12.18 -6.22 -8.95
C PRO A 235 -11.19 -6.81 -9.96
N LEU A 236 -10.22 -7.60 -9.50
CA LEU A 236 -9.19 -8.22 -10.32
C LEU A 236 -9.01 -9.69 -9.97
N ASP A 237 -8.91 -10.53 -11.00
CA ASP A 237 -8.64 -11.95 -10.86
C ASP A 237 -7.23 -12.23 -10.34
N ALA A 238 -7.07 -13.34 -9.63
CA ALA A 238 -5.80 -13.77 -9.07
C ALA A 238 -4.72 -14.02 -10.13
N SER A 239 -5.10 -14.43 -11.34
CA SER A 239 -4.20 -14.61 -12.48
C SER A 239 -3.61 -13.28 -12.93
N THR A 240 -4.45 -12.25 -13.08
CA THR A 240 -4.04 -10.89 -13.47
C THR A 240 -3.10 -10.28 -12.45
N LEU A 241 -3.40 -10.41 -11.15
CA LEU A 241 -2.54 -9.89 -10.08
C LEU A 241 -1.17 -10.60 -10.01
N MET A 242 -1.12 -11.89 -10.37
CA MET A 242 0.13 -12.65 -10.40
C MET A 242 0.98 -12.36 -11.65
N ALA A 243 0.34 -12.01 -12.76
CA ALA A 243 0.97 -11.63 -14.03
C ALA A 243 1.52 -10.20 -13.98
N ASN A 244 0.84 -9.28 -13.29
CA ASN A 244 1.17 -7.85 -13.24
C ASN A 244 1.47 -7.38 -11.80
N PRO A 245 2.67 -7.62 -11.25
CA PRO A 245 3.03 -7.20 -9.89
C PRO A 245 2.99 -5.68 -9.65
N GLU A 246 3.09 -4.89 -10.72
CA GLU A 246 3.08 -3.42 -10.66
C GLU A 246 1.78 -2.87 -10.07
N LEU A 247 0.66 -3.59 -10.22
CA LEU A 247 -0.64 -3.21 -9.65
C LEU A 247 -0.62 -3.15 -8.11
N TYR A 248 0.33 -3.81 -7.46
CA TYR A 248 0.51 -3.74 -6.01
C TYR A 248 1.01 -2.38 -5.53
N ARG A 249 1.59 -1.56 -6.43
CA ARG A 249 2.12 -0.24 -6.10
C ARG A 249 1.04 0.72 -5.58
N ASN A 250 -0.17 0.65 -6.15
CA ASN A 250 -1.30 1.50 -5.73
C ASN A 250 -1.63 1.35 -4.25
N GLY A 251 -1.57 0.10 -3.73
CA GLY A 251 -1.79 -0.17 -2.31
C GLY A 251 -0.65 0.32 -1.42
N ARG A 252 0.58 0.31 -1.93
CA ARG A 252 1.77 0.79 -1.21
C ARG A 252 1.77 2.31 -1.04
N ASP A 253 1.38 3.03 -2.09
CA ASP A 253 1.41 4.50 -2.13
C ASP A 253 0.19 5.14 -1.44
N SER A 254 -0.72 4.34 -0.85
CA SER A 254 -1.82 4.79 0.01
C SER A 254 -2.74 5.87 -0.58
N MET A 255 -3.16 5.71 -1.84
CA MET A 255 -3.93 6.73 -2.59
C MET A 255 -5.39 6.97 -2.15
N VAL A 256 -5.81 6.48 -0.97
CA VAL A 256 -7.22 6.50 -0.52
C VAL A 256 -7.70 7.88 -0.03
N ALA A 257 -6.79 8.76 0.40
CA ALA A 257 -7.15 10.04 1.02
C ALA A 257 -7.85 11.03 0.08
N LEU A 258 -7.46 11.04 -1.20
CA LEU A 258 -8.05 11.93 -2.20
C LEU A 258 -9.50 11.51 -2.52
N GLU A 259 -9.75 10.21 -2.58
CA GLU A 259 -11.08 9.65 -2.87
C GLU A 259 -12.09 9.98 -1.76
N LEU A 260 -11.67 9.96 -0.49
CA LEU A 260 -12.52 10.33 0.65
C LEU A 260 -12.99 11.80 0.55
N SER A 261 -12.10 12.69 0.13
CA SER A 261 -12.37 14.13 -0.02
C SER A 261 -13.39 14.40 -1.13
N ILE A 262 -13.29 13.65 -2.24
CA ILE A 262 -14.22 13.76 -3.37
C ILE A 262 -15.58 13.18 -3.00
N LEU A 263 -15.60 12.02 -2.34
CA LEU A 263 -16.82 11.32 -1.94
C LEU A 263 -17.63 12.12 -0.91
N THR A 264 -16.95 12.80 0.02
CA THR A 264 -17.59 13.69 1.00
C THR A 264 -18.18 14.94 0.34
N CYS A 265 -17.51 15.53 -0.67
CA CYS A 265 -18.08 16.63 -1.45
C CYS A 265 -19.32 16.19 -2.23
N ASP A 266 -19.29 15.02 -2.86
CA ASP A 266 -20.43 14.45 -3.57
C ASP A 266 -21.62 14.19 -2.62
N ALA A 267 -21.35 13.65 -1.42
CA ALA A 267 -22.35 13.47 -0.37
C ALA A 267 -23.07 14.78 -0.02
N VAL A 268 -22.31 15.85 0.20
CA VAL A 268 -22.85 17.17 0.54
C VAL A 268 -23.71 17.73 -0.60
N LEU A 269 -23.27 17.58 -1.85
CA LEU A 269 -24.01 18.04 -3.04
C LEU A 269 -25.33 17.27 -3.22
N GLN A 270 -25.28 15.93 -3.14
CA GLN A 270 -26.46 15.09 -3.26
C GLN A 270 -27.48 15.41 -2.16
N PHE A 271 -27.02 15.62 -0.93
CA PHE A 271 -27.91 15.94 0.18
C PHE A 271 -28.54 17.34 0.03
N SER A 272 -27.76 18.32 -0.41
CA SER A 272 -28.27 19.68 -0.70
C SER A 272 -29.37 19.65 -1.77
N MET A 273 -29.17 18.89 -2.85
CA MET A 273 -30.16 18.71 -3.92
C MET A 273 -31.44 18.05 -3.41
N LEU A 274 -31.31 17.01 -2.59
CA LEU A 274 -32.44 16.26 -2.05
C LEU A 274 -33.29 17.13 -1.11
N LEU A 275 -32.64 17.94 -0.27
CA LEU A 275 -33.30 18.91 0.60
C LEU A 275 -34.05 19.99 -0.19
N HIS A 276 -33.43 20.49 -1.27
CA HIS A 276 -34.06 21.48 -2.16
C HIS A 276 -35.29 20.90 -2.84
N CYS A 277 -35.21 19.66 -3.33
CA CYS A 277 -36.33 18.95 -3.93
C CYS A 277 -37.47 18.69 -2.92
N LEU A 278 -37.13 18.33 -1.67
CA LEU A 278 -38.11 18.09 -0.62
C LEU A 278 -38.85 19.37 -0.24
N LYS A 279 -38.12 20.49 -0.11
CA LYS A 279 -38.69 21.81 0.15
C LYS A 279 -39.62 22.24 -0.98
N MET A 280 -39.22 22.05 -2.24
CA MET A 280 -40.06 22.34 -3.40
C MET A 280 -41.35 21.52 -3.39
N ARG A 281 -41.28 20.22 -3.05
CA ARG A 281 -42.48 19.37 -2.93
C ARG A 281 -43.41 19.79 -1.80
N LEU A 282 -42.86 20.16 -0.63
CA LEU A 282 -43.67 20.63 0.50
C LEU A 282 -44.35 21.97 0.19
N CYS A 283 -43.66 22.89 -0.47
CA CYS A 283 -44.22 24.18 -0.89
C CYS A 283 -45.35 24.00 -1.93
N LEU A 284 -45.19 23.06 -2.87
CA LEU A 284 -46.24 22.71 -3.83
C LEU A 284 -47.44 21.99 -3.20
N ALA A 285 -47.24 21.28 -2.09
CA ALA A 285 -48.30 20.62 -1.34
C ALA A 285 -49.10 21.59 -0.44
N GLU A 286 -48.51 22.72 -0.04
CA GLU A 286 -49.22 23.79 0.67
C GLU A 286 -50.04 24.71 -0.25
N GLU A 287 -49.74 24.73 -1.55
CA GLU A 287 -50.49 25.49 -2.56
C GLU A 287 -51.72 24.77 -3.14
N GLN A 288 -51.98 23.50 -2.74
CA GLN A 288 -53.17 22.72 -3.12
C GLN A 288 -54.17 22.60 -1.96
#